data_AF-A0A3M0WRI9-F1
#
_entry.id   AF-A0A3M0WRI9-F1
#
_cell.length_a   1.000
_cell.length_b   1.000
_cell.length_c   1.000
_cell.angle_alpha   90.00
_cell.angle_beta   90.00
_cell.angle_gamma   90.00
#
_symmetry.space_group_name_H-M   'P 1'
#
loop_
_entity.id
_entity.type
_entity.pdbx_description
1 polymer ?
#
loop_
_entity_poly.entity_id
_entity_poly.type
_entity_poly.pdbx_seq_one_letter_code
_entity_poly.pdbx_strand_id
1 'polypeptide(L)' 'MSKEWVLDVLADLREFAARNGLVSLAEELEDAMAVAATELAPAPGPAPAGDRGDGAGAGSLSRRPAAGGYA' A
#
# COMPACT_ATOMS: atom_id res chain seq x y z
N MET A 1 11.21 18.32 -4.15
CA MET A 1 12.51 17.63 -3.94
C MET A 1 12.22 16.45 -3.04
N SER A 2 12.30 15.24 -3.57
CA SER A 2 12.11 14.03 -2.78
C SER A 2 13.20 13.94 -1.72
N LYS A 3 12.86 13.39 -0.55
CA LYS A 3 13.79 13.19 0.56
C LYS A 3 14.65 11.92 0.40
N GLU A 4 14.57 11.26 -0.77
CA GLU A 4 15.25 9.99 -1.08
C GLU A 4 16.77 10.10 -1.00
N TRP A 5 17.34 11.30 -1.25
CA TRP A 5 18.77 11.56 -1.15
C TRP A 5 19.37 11.27 0.23
N VAL A 6 18.54 11.26 1.28
CA VAL A 6 19.02 11.02 2.65
C VAL A 6 19.52 9.58 2.83
N LEU A 7 18.96 8.61 2.09
CA LEU A 7 19.40 7.21 2.18
C LEU A 7 20.80 7.03 1.60
N ASP A 8 21.12 7.73 0.52
CA ASP A 8 22.46 7.72 -0.07
C ASP A 8 23.49 8.31 0.91
N VAL A 9 23.16 9.44 1.55
CA VAL A 9 24.04 10.07 2.55
C VAL A 9 24.25 9.18 3.78
N LEU A 10 23.20 8.52 4.27
CA LEU A 10 23.31 7.60 5.40
C LEU A 10 24.17 6.37 5.04
N ALA A 11 24.05 5.86 3.82
CA ALA A 11 24.88 4.77 3.33
C ALA A 11 26.37 5.16 3.26
N ASP A 12 26.68 6.35 2.73
CA ASP A 12 28.05 6.87 2.68
C ASP A 12 28.67 7.00 4.07
N LEU A 13 27.90 7.54 5.03
CA LEU A 13 28.35 7.70 6.41
C LEU A 13 28.57 6.35 7.11
N ARG A 14 27.70 5.36 6.85
CA ARG A 14 27.85 4.01 7.40
C ARG A 14 29.13 3.37 6.89
N GLU A 15 29.39 3.47 5.59
CA GLU A 15 30.61 2.92 5.00
C GLU A 15 31.87 3.62 5.52
N PHE A 16 31.82 4.95 5.68
CA PHE A 16 32.88 5.68 6.36
C PHE A 16 33.11 5.16 7.79
N ALA A 17 32.06 5.00 8.59
CA ALA A 17 32.16 4.52 9.96
C ALA A 17 32.77 3.10 10.02
N ALA A 18 32.30 2.18 9.17
CA ALA A 18 32.81 0.82 9.08
C ALA A 18 34.30 0.78 8.71
N ARG A 19 34.71 1.58 7.71
CA ARG A 19 36.11 1.65 7.26
C ARG A 19 37.07 2.23 8.31
N ASN A 20 36.55 3.01 9.25
CA ASN A 20 37.34 3.65 10.31
C ASN A 20 37.23 2.94 11.67
N GLY A 21 36.60 1.75 11.73
CA GLY A 21 36.45 1.00 12.98
C GLY A 21 35.48 1.64 13.99
N LEU A 22 34.63 2.56 13.54
CA LEU A 22 33.60 3.21 14.35
C LEU A 22 32.36 2.32 14.41
N VAL A 23 32.49 1.13 15.01
CA VAL A 23 31.48 0.06 14.95
C VAL A 23 30.12 0.53 15.47
N SER A 24 30.06 1.12 16.66
CA SER A 24 28.78 1.61 17.22
C SER A 24 28.13 2.69 16.35
N LEU A 25 28.92 3.53 15.67
CA LEU A 25 28.38 4.53 14.76
C LEU A 25 27.79 3.88 13.50
N ALA A 26 28.44 2.84 12.97
CA ALA A 26 27.92 2.11 11.81
C ALA A 26 26.61 1.38 12.15
N GLU A 27 26.49 0.82 13.36
CA GLU A 27 25.27 0.19 13.87
C GLU A 27 24.11 1.20 13.98
N GLU A 28 24.34 2.34 14.65
CA GLU A 28 23.32 3.39 14.79
C GLU A 28 22.89 3.97 13.43
N LEU A 29 23.82 4.06 12.46
CA LEU A 29 23.50 4.50 11.11
C LEU A 29 22.63 3.48 10.36
N GLU A 30 22.83 2.19 10.61
CA GLU A 30 21.99 1.13 10.03
C GLU A 30 20.55 1.19 10.56
N ASP A 31 20.37 1.46 11.86
CA ASP A 31 19.05 1.72 12.46
C ASP A 31 18.40 2.99 11.90
N ALA A 32 19.17 4.08 11.77
CA ALA A 32 18.68 5.33 11.17
C ALA A 32 18.22 5.13 9.72
N MET A 33 18.92 4.30 8.92
CA MET A 33 18.51 3.95 7.57
C MET A 33 17.15 3.22 7.55
N ALA A 34 16.90 2.31 8.51
CA ALA A 34 15.63 1.60 8.60
C ALA A 34 14.45 2.54 8.94
N VAL A 35 14.66 3.49 9.85
CA VAL A 35 13.68 4.53 10.18
C VAL A 35 13.40 5.40 8.95
N ALA A 36 14.45 5.91 8.30
CA ALA A 36 14.33 6.74 7.12
C ALA A 36 13.58 6.02 5.98
N ALA A 37 13.91 4.75 5.71
CA ALA A 37 13.21 3.96 4.68
C ALA A 37 11.72 3.82 4.98
N THR A 38 11.35 3.63 6.25
CA THR A 38 9.96 3.54 6.69
C THR A 38 9.21 4.86 6.49
N GLU A 39 9.83 5.99 6.84
CA GLU A 39 9.21 7.32 6.70
C GLU A 39 9.13 7.80 5.24
N LEU A 40 10.04 7.33 4.39
CA LEU A 40 10.08 7.65 2.96
C LEU A 40 9.21 6.74 2.12
N ALA A 41 8.79 5.59 2.66
CA ALA A 41 7.94 4.67 1.94
C ALA A 41 6.65 5.39 1.51
N PRO A 42 6.25 5.26 0.23
CA PRO A 42 5.00 5.84 -0.22
C PRO A 42 3.86 5.23 0.60
N ALA A 43 2.89 6.07 0.97
CA ALA A 43 1.67 5.57 1.61
C ALA A 43 1.08 4.46 0.71
N PRO A 44 0.63 3.33 1.28
CA PRO A 44 -0.02 2.29 0.49
C PRO A 44 -1.17 2.94 -0.27
N GLY A 45 -1.05 2.96 -1.61
CA GLY A 45 -2.09 3.50 -2.47
C GLY A 45 -3.41 2.78 -2.20
N PRO A 46 -4.55 3.41 -2.49
CA PRO A 46 -5.85 2.76 -2.31
C PRO A 46 -5.81 1.41 -3.02
N ALA A 47 -6.09 0.34 -2.26
CA ALA A 47 -6.19 -1.00 -2.80
C ALA A 47 -7.09 -0.94 -4.05
N PRO A 48 -6.72 -1.60 -5.16
CA PRO A 48 -7.55 -1.59 -6.35
C PRO A 48 -8.94 -2.04 -5.92
N ALA A 49 -9.92 -1.14 -6.09
CA ALA A 49 -11.31 -1.45 -5.85
C ALA A 49 -11.61 -2.66 -6.72
N GLY A 50 -11.73 -3.83 -6.06
CA GLY A 50 -12.17 -5.04 -6.73
C GLY A 50 -13.46 -4.69 -7.43
N ASP A 51 -13.44 -4.87 -8.75
CA ASP A 51 -14.59 -4.80 -9.63
C ASP A 51 -15.70 -5.68 -9.02
N ARG A 52 -16.56 -5.07 -8.20
CA ARG A 52 -17.82 -5.66 -7.77
C ARG A 52 -18.79 -5.49 -8.92
N GLY A 53 -18.54 -6.26 -9.97
CA GLY A 53 -19.53 -6.61 -10.96
C GLY A 53 -20.61 -7.46 -10.32
N ASP A 54 -21.54 -6.83 -9.61
CA ASP A 54 -22.83 -7.44 -9.24
C ASP A 54 -23.95 -6.65 -9.92
N GLY A 55 -23.91 -6.66 -11.26
CA GLY A 55 -25.06 -6.37 -12.10
C GLY A 55 -26.00 -7.57 -12.11
N ALA A 56 -26.90 -7.66 -11.14
CA ALA A 56 -28.05 -8.57 -11.19
C ALA A 56 -29.32 -7.80 -10.84
N GLY A 57 -29.89 -7.15 -11.87
CA GLY A 57 -31.22 -6.59 -11.81
C GLY A 57 -32.26 -7.69 -11.60
N ALA A 58 -32.70 -7.89 -10.36
CA ALA A 58 -33.88 -8.71 -10.05
C ALA A 58 -35.16 -7.88 -10.27
N GLY A 59 -35.43 -7.54 -11.54
CA GLY A 59 -36.70 -6.97 -11.99
C GLY A 59 -37.51 -8.02 -12.75
N SER A 60 -38.00 -9.06 -12.07
CA SER A 60 -39.00 -9.98 -12.66
C SER A 60 -40.39 -9.65 -12.14
N LEU A 61 -41.01 -8.63 -12.75
CA LEU A 61 -42.46 -8.48 -12.73
C LEU A 61 -43.05 -9.50 -13.72
N SER A 62 -43.13 -10.76 -13.29
CA SER A 62 -43.94 -11.76 -13.99
C SER A 62 -45.43 -11.48 -13.74
N ARG A 63 -45.96 -10.60 -14.59
CA ARG A 63 -47.35 -10.48 -14.99
C ARG A 63 -47.95 -11.87 -15.22
N ARG A 64 -48.91 -12.29 -14.40
CA ARG A 64 -49.83 -13.40 -14.77
C ARG A 64 -51.15 -12.80 -15.28
N PRO A 65 -51.63 -13.17 -16.47
CA PRO A 65 -52.94 -12.79 -16.96
C PRO A 65 -54.05 -13.59 -16.26
N ALA A 66 -55.20 -12.94 -16.12
CA ALA A 66 -56.43 -13.49 -15.58
C ALA A 66 -57.11 -14.49 -16.55
N ALA A 67 -57.69 -15.57 -16.02
CA ALA A 67 -58.79 -16.30 -16.66
C ALA A 67 -59.50 -17.25 -15.68
N GLY A 68 -60.81 -16.97 -15.44
CA GLY A 68 -61.91 -17.90 -15.14
C GLY A 68 -61.87 -18.72 -13.84
N GLY A 69 -62.98 -19.00 -13.14
CA GLY A 69 -64.38 -18.80 -13.48
C GLY A 69 -65.30 -19.33 -12.38
N TYR A 70 -66.57 -19.00 -12.60
CA TYR A 70 -67.81 -19.29 -11.88
C TYR A 70 -68.01 -20.75 -11.42
N ALA A 71 -68.50 -20.94 -10.19
CA ALA A 71 -69.62 -21.82 -9.81
C ALA A 71 -69.97 -21.62 -8.33
#